data_AF-A0A9P7RX89-F1
#
_entry.id   AF-A0A9P7RX89-F1
#
_cell.length_a   1.000
_cell.length_b   1.000
_cell.length_c   1.000
_cell.angle_alpha   90.00
_cell.angle_beta   90.00
_cell.angle_gamma   90.00
#
_symmetry.space_group_name_H-M   'P 1'
#
loop_
_entity.id
_entity.type
_entity.pdbx_description
1 polymer ?
#
loop_
_entity_poly.entity_id
_entity_poly.type
_entity_poly.pdbx_seq_one_letter_code
_entity_poly.pdbx_strand_id
1 'polypeptide(L)'
;MYSIPLDPNLRAHSEQMQISLRSVKLVASATGSLVLRYYSLARYLWISESLQENTDIVQDHKSSIVATIHSFLEHISYATPTVACSRRRQLVSALDSTLLSCGVSTRGVPSFRYHERVCEHAAAMSELSFHDHDFETQVQIAKFTWFMIYIDDLSSRMPSALEDFQSKLFSRELPNDPVLQLLTEHLSDMYRFWDPLPANCITGATLEFVTGCALEINAEIQRIEPSSSPSSWPYYLRAKTGVAPAYAFMIFKTISGSMSRYMQVIADICLFIDLTNDVLSFYKEELAGETVNYIHNRAAVVGKLPIDVVSEVASEALAAYDRVTAALQPTFQSDDAIRAWKTFVNGYVAFHMTQDRYQLKELF
;
A
#
# COMPACT_ATOMS: atom_id res chain seq x y z
N MET A 1 -44.31 0.77 -26.35
CA MET A 1 -42.98 0.58 -25.72
C MET A 1 -41.95 0.62 -26.82
N TYR A 2 -41.19 1.71 -26.89
CA TYR A 2 -40.19 1.93 -27.93
C TYR A 2 -38.99 1.02 -27.68
N SER A 3 -38.64 0.20 -28.69
CA SER A 3 -37.40 -0.57 -28.73
C SER A 3 -36.27 0.38 -29.14
N ILE A 4 -35.25 0.50 -28.29
CA ILE A 4 -34.04 1.26 -28.57
C ILE A 4 -33.25 0.47 -29.63
N PRO A 5 -32.84 1.06 -30.77
CA PRO A 5 -32.01 0.38 -31.74
C PRO A 5 -30.60 0.19 -31.17
N LEU A 6 -30.12 -1.04 -31.13
CA LEU A 6 -28.70 -1.34 -30.90
C LEU A 6 -27.85 -0.67 -31.99
N ASP A 7 -26.77 -0.01 -31.56
CA ASP A 7 -25.76 0.63 -32.41
C ASP A 7 -25.28 -0.34 -33.51
N PRO A 8 -25.35 0.06 -34.80
CA PRO A 8 -24.84 -0.73 -35.92
C PRO A 8 -23.39 -1.20 -35.75
N ASN A 9 -22.56 -0.43 -35.02
CA ASN A 9 -21.15 -0.75 -34.77
C ASN A 9 -21.00 -1.92 -33.77
N LEU A 10 -21.88 -2.01 -32.77
CA LEU A 10 -21.91 -3.13 -31.81
C LEU A 10 -22.39 -4.44 -32.47
N ARG A 11 -23.31 -4.36 -33.44
CA ARG A 11 -23.70 -5.52 -34.27
C ARG A 11 -22.57 -5.96 -35.19
N ALA A 12 -21.88 -5.02 -35.84
CA ALA A 12 -20.74 -5.34 -36.71
C ALA A 12 -19.58 -5.98 -35.94
N HIS A 13 -19.28 -5.53 -34.71
CA HIS A 13 -18.26 -6.13 -33.85
C HIS A 13 -18.65 -7.51 -33.31
N SER A 14 -19.92 -7.70 -32.94
CA SER A 14 -20.46 -9.02 -32.56
C SER A 14 -20.39 -10.03 -33.71
N GLU A 15 -20.73 -9.61 -34.94
CA GLU A 15 -20.66 -10.46 -36.13
C GLU A 15 -19.20 -10.74 -36.55
N GLN A 16 -18.29 -9.76 -36.48
CA GLN A 16 -16.85 -9.98 -36.67
C GLN A 16 -16.26 -10.95 -35.63
N MET A 17 -16.68 -10.86 -34.36
CA MET A 17 -16.24 -11.77 -33.31
C MET A 17 -16.77 -13.19 -33.52
N GLN A 18 -18.03 -13.34 -33.96
CA GLN A 18 -18.62 -14.63 -34.33
C GLN A 18 -17.97 -15.25 -35.58
N ILE A 19 -17.63 -14.44 -36.60
CA ILE A 19 -16.92 -14.88 -37.81
C ILE A 19 -15.48 -15.30 -37.47
N SER A 20 -14.80 -14.56 -36.58
CA SER A 20 -13.47 -14.91 -36.06
C SER A 20 -13.51 -16.24 -35.29
N LEU A 21 -14.48 -16.43 -34.38
CA LEU A 21 -14.66 -17.68 -33.63
C LEU A 21 -15.03 -18.89 -34.51
N ARG A 22 -15.81 -18.70 -35.59
CA ARG A 22 -16.10 -19.77 -36.57
C ARG A 22 -14.88 -20.14 -37.41
N SER A 23 -14.06 -19.14 -37.78
CA SER A 23 -12.81 -19.36 -38.52
C SER A 23 -11.78 -20.11 -37.67
N VAL A 24 -11.72 -19.82 -36.37
CA VAL A 24 -10.86 -20.54 -35.39
C VAL A 24 -11.31 -22.00 -35.20
N LYS A 25 -12.61 -22.29 -35.22
CA LYS A 25 -13.11 -23.68 -35.16
C LYS A 25 -12.77 -24.52 -36.39
N LEU A 26 -12.64 -23.92 -37.57
CA LEU A 26 -12.23 -24.64 -38.79
C LEU A 26 -10.72 -24.93 -38.83
N VAL A 27 -9.89 -24.04 -38.27
CA VAL A 27 -8.43 -24.20 -38.25
C VAL A 27 -7.96 -25.13 -37.11
N ALA A 28 -8.75 -25.31 -36.05
CA ALA A 28 -8.42 -26.19 -34.93
C ALA A 28 -8.38 -27.71 -35.25
N SER A 29 -8.68 -28.12 -36.49
CA SER A 29 -8.49 -29.49 -36.95
C SER A 29 -7.05 -29.81 -37.40
N ALA A 30 -6.15 -28.82 -37.42
CA ALA A 30 -4.74 -29.04 -37.68
C ALA A 30 -3.85 -28.13 -36.81
N THR A 31 -3.03 -28.75 -35.95
CA THR A 31 -1.90 -28.16 -35.21
C THR A 31 -2.20 -27.24 -34.00
N GLY A 32 -2.52 -27.84 -32.85
CA GLY A 32 -2.70 -27.13 -31.56
C GLY A 32 -1.49 -26.32 -31.05
N SER A 33 -0.29 -26.51 -31.61
CA SER A 33 0.91 -25.73 -31.23
C SER A 33 0.95 -24.32 -31.82
N LEU A 34 0.30 -24.07 -32.96
CA LEU A 34 0.29 -22.74 -33.61
C LEU A 34 -0.76 -21.82 -32.97
N VAL A 35 -1.92 -22.39 -32.60
CA VAL A 35 -3.00 -21.69 -31.91
C VAL A 35 -2.54 -21.15 -30.56
N LEU A 36 -1.86 -21.97 -29.74
CA LEU A 36 -1.33 -21.53 -28.44
C LEU A 36 -0.28 -20.41 -28.56
N ARG A 37 0.58 -20.45 -29.59
CA ARG A 37 1.55 -19.38 -29.86
C ARG A 37 0.89 -18.09 -30.32
N TYR A 38 -0.18 -18.19 -31.10
CA TYR A 38 -0.94 -17.03 -31.56
C TYR A 38 -1.71 -16.38 -30.41
N TYR A 39 -2.32 -17.18 -29.52
CA TYR A 39 -2.96 -16.66 -28.30
C TYR A 39 -1.96 -16.01 -27.34
N SER A 40 -0.77 -16.59 -27.16
CA SER A 40 0.27 -15.96 -26.34
C SER A 40 0.78 -14.65 -26.94
N LEU A 41 0.93 -14.58 -28.27
CA LEU A 41 1.40 -13.38 -28.95
C LEU A 41 0.33 -12.28 -28.99
N ALA A 42 -0.93 -12.63 -29.25
CA ALA A 42 -2.04 -11.68 -29.20
C ALA A 42 -2.27 -11.15 -27.78
N ARG A 43 -2.15 -12.01 -26.76
CA ARG A 43 -2.22 -11.58 -25.35
C ARG A 43 -1.04 -10.68 -24.98
N TYR A 44 0.16 -10.98 -25.47
CA TYR A 44 1.34 -10.15 -25.25
C TYR A 44 1.22 -8.78 -25.92
N LEU A 45 0.78 -8.73 -27.18
CA LEU A 45 0.56 -7.49 -27.92
C LEU A 45 -0.53 -6.64 -27.28
N TRP A 46 -1.64 -7.25 -26.86
CA TRP A 46 -2.71 -6.54 -26.15
C TRP A 46 -2.23 -5.98 -24.80
N ILE A 47 -1.46 -6.75 -24.02
CA ILE A 47 -0.83 -6.26 -22.78
C ILE A 47 0.11 -5.10 -23.10
N SER A 48 0.96 -5.20 -24.13
CA SER A 48 1.89 -4.12 -24.48
C SER A 48 1.18 -2.86 -24.95
N GLU A 49 0.11 -2.98 -25.74
CA GLU A 49 -0.70 -1.84 -26.18
C GLU A 49 -1.40 -1.18 -24.99
N SER A 50 -1.99 -1.96 -24.07
CA SER A 50 -2.62 -1.42 -22.86
C SER A 50 -1.63 -0.72 -21.91
N LEU A 51 -0.42 -1.26 -21.77
CA LEU A 51 0.64 -0.64 -20.98
C LEU A 51 1.13 0.67 -21.62
N GLN A 52 1.20 0.71 -22.95
CA GLN A 52 1.62 1.90 -23.69
C GLN A 52 0.56 3.00 -23.63
N GLU A 53 -0.72 2.66 -23.77
CA GLU A 53 -1.84 3.59 -23.61
C GLU A 53 -1.89 4.19 -22.19
N ASN A 54 -1.67 3.39 -21.14
CA ASN A 54 -1.53 3.89 -19.78
C ASN A 54 -0.30 4.79 -19.61
N THR A 55 0.83 4.47 -20.24
CA THR A 55 2.04 5.30 -20.18
C THR A 55 1.78 6.68 -20.79
N ASP A 56 1.04 6.75 -21.89
CA ASP A 56 0.70 8.01 -22.55
C ASP A 56 -0.27 8.86 -21.68
N ILE A 57 -1.27 8.25 -21.06
CA ILE A 57 -2.19 8.92 -20.11
C ILE A 57 -1.43 9.46 -18.89
N VAL A 58 -0.52 8.66 -18.33
CA VAL A 58 0.32 9.07 -17.21
C VAL A 58 1.21 10.24 -17.60
N GLN A 59 1.73 10.25 -18.82
CA GLN A 59 2.57 11.34 -19.31
C GLN A 59 1.79 12.64 -19.46
N ASP A 60 0.52 12.57 -19.86
CA ASP A 60 -0.39 13.72 -19.92
C ASP A 60 -0.72 14.28 -18.53
N HIS A 61 -0.82 13.42 -17.52
CA HIS A 61 -1.09 13.82 -16.12
C HIS A 61 0.15 14.15 -15.30
N LYS A 62 1.35 13.87 -15.82
CA LYS A 62 2.64 14.02 -15.11
C LYS A 62 2.81 15.41 -14.50
N SER A 63 2.48 16.46 -15.23
CA SER A 63 2.60 17.85 -14.76
C SER A 63 1.67 18.14 -13.56
N SER A 64 0.45 17.59 -13.58
CA SER A 64 -0.51 17.74 -12.48
C SER A 64 -0.05 16.97 -11.24
N ILE A 65 0.47 15.75 -11.41
CA ILE A 65 1.03 14.95 -10.30
C ILE A 65 2.21 15.70 -9.65
N VAL A 66 3.13 16.21 -10.45
CA VAL A 66 4.27 17.01 -9.97
C VAL A 66 3.81 18.24 -9.21
N ALA A 67 2.82 18.98 -9.73
CA ALA A 67 2.28 20.16 -9.06
C ALA A 67 1.66 19.82 -7.70
N THR A 68 0.88 18.74 -7.62
CA THR A 68 0.28 18.26 -6.38
C THR A 68 1.34 17.87 -5.36
N ILE A 69 2.36 17.09 -5.75
CA ILE A 69 3.45 16.70 -4.86
C ILE A 69 4.25 17.92 -4.40
N HIS A 70 4.60 18.85 -5.31
CA HIS A 70 5.34 20.06 -4.94
C HIS A 70 4.59 20.89 -3.90
N SER A 71 3.31 21.17 -4.15
CA SER A 71 2.46 21.91 -3.19
C SER A 71 2.35 21.18 -1.86
N PHE A 72 2.28 19.85 -1.87
CA PHE A 72 2.24 19.04 -0.67
C PHE A 72 3.52 19.19 0.16
N LEU A 73 4.69 19.05 -0.49
CA LEU A 73 6.00 19.20 0.15
C LEU A 73 6.22 20.61 0.73
N GLU A 74 5.79 21.64 0.00
CA GLU A 74 5.84 23.03 0.48
C GLU A 74 4.97 23.24 1.73
N HIS A 75 3.72 22.75 1.72
CA HIS A 75 2.77 22.93 2.83
C HIS A 75 3.26 22.29 4.12
N ILE A 76 3.83 21.08 4.04
CA ILE A 76 4.38 20.40 5.22
C ILE A 76 5.74 20.95 5.65
N SER A 77 6.30 21.92 4.91
CA SER A 77 7.66 22.44 5.11
C SER A 77 8.68 21.32 5.09
N TYR A 78 8.61 20.46 4.06
CA TYR A 78 9.41 19.25 3.95
C TYR A 78 10.91 19.56 4.05
N ALA A 79 11.59 18.79 4.88
CA ALA A 79 13.04 18.78 5.01
C ALA A 79 13.54 17.34 4.95
N THR A 80 14.56 17.09 4.13
CA THR A 80 15.16 15.77 4.04
C THR A 80 15.74 15.37 5.40
N PRO A 81 15.33 14.21 5.96
CA PRO A 81 15.87 13.72 7.23
C PRO A 81 17.39 13.54 7.15
N THR A 82 18.09 13.98 8.19
CA THR A 82 19.53 13.74 8.34
C THR A 82 19.73 12.47 9.15
N VAL A 83 19.98 11.36 8.48
CA VAL A 83 20.18 10.03 9.11
C VAL A 83 21.60 9.52 8.88
N ALA A 84 22.14 8.77 9.85
CA ALA A 84 23.48 8.21 9.74
C ALA A 84 23.53 7.12 8.67
N CYS A 85 24.41 7.26 7.67
CA CYS A 85 24.52 6.29 6.56
C CYS A 85 24.80 4.83 6.99
N SER A 86 25.31 4.60 8.20
CA SER A 86 25.52 3.25 8.74
C SER A 86 24.24 2.62 9.29
N ARG A 87 23.24 3.41 9.68
CA ARG A 87 22.04 2.94 10.39
C ARG A 87 21.22 2.00 9.53
N ARG A 88 20.89 2.40 8.30
CA ARG A 88 20.16 1.54 7.35
C ARG A 88 20.83 0.19 7.14
N ARG A 89 22.15 0.17 6.90
CA ARG A 89 22.91 -1.07 6.71
C ARG A 89 22.83 -2.00 7.92
N GLN A 90 22.85 -1.44 9.14
CA GLN A 90 22.69 -2.23 10.36
C GLN A 90 21.27 -2.81 10.48
N LEU A 91 20.24 -2.05 10.14
CA LEU A 91 18.85 -2.51 10.13
C LEU A 91 18.65 -3.63 9.10
N VAL A 92 19.16 -3.47 7.88
CA VAL A 92 19.12 -4.50 6.83
C VAL A 92 19.79 -5.79 7.31
N SER A 93 20.99 -5.68 7.88
CA SER A 93 21.70 -6.85 8.42
C SER A 93 20.93 -7.57 9.53
N ALA A 94 20.22 -6.81 10.39
CA ALA A 94 19.38 -7.38 11.44
C ALA A 94 18.13 -8.09 10.89
N LEU A 95 17.51 -7.53 9.84
CA LEU A 95 16.39 -8.14 9.13
C LEU A 95 16.81 -9.44 8.44
N ASP A 96 17.87 -9.40 7.63
CA ASP A 96 18.38 -10.54 6.88
C ASP A 96 18.72 -11.71 7.83
N SER A 97 19.42 -11.41 8.93
CA SER A 97 19.81 -12.43 9.91
C SER A 97 18.60 -13.12 10.52
N THR A 98 17.52 -12.37 10.80
CA THR A 98 16.30 -12.94 11.37
C THR A 98 15.54 -13.74 10.31
N LEU A 99 15.28 -13.15 9.15
CA LEU A 99 14.33 -13.68 8.18
C LEU A 99 14.89 -14.82 7.32
N LEU A 100 16.19 -14.79 6.99
CA LEU A 100 16.85 -15.91 6.31
C LEU A 100 16.90 -17.16 7.20
N SER A 101 17.11 -16.99 8.51
CA SER A 101 17.11 -18.11 9.46
C SER A 101 15.76 -18.85 9.51
N CYS A 102 14.69 -18.18 9.06
CA CYS A 102 13.33 -18.70 9.06
C CYS A 102 12.88 -19.31 7.71
N GLY A 103 13.79 -19.40 6.72
CA GLY A 103 13.55 -20.18 5.51
C GLY A 103 12.51 -19.61 4.54
N VAL A 104 12.34 -18.29 4.48
CA VAL A 104 11.41 -17.61 3.54
C VAL A 104 11.81 -17.89 2.08
N SER A 105 11.30 -19.00 1.53
CA SER A 105 11.47 -19.42 0.15
C SER A 105 10.30 -18.88 -0.67
N THR A 106 10.45 -17.68 -1.25
CA THR A 106 9.43 -17.09 -2.14
C THR A 106 9.36 -17.88 -3.45
N ARG A 107 8.46 -18.87 -3.52
CA ARG A 107 8.23 -19.64 -4.76
C ARG A 107 7.88 -18.68 -5.91
N GLY A 108 8.73 -18.67 -6.94
CA GLY A 108 8.48 -18.05 -8.24
C GLY A 108 9.13 -16.68 -8.52
N VAL A 109 9.85 -16.09 -7.56
CA VAL A 109 10.70 -14.89 -7.76
C VAL A 109 12.12 -15.29 -7.36
N PRO A 110 13.21 -14.75 -7.94
CA PRO A 110 14.56 -15.03 -7.44
C PRO A 110 14.61 -14.59 -5.97
N SER A 111 14.47 -15.55 -5.05
CA SER A 111 13.99 -15.29 -3.69
C SER A 111 14.87 -14.34 -2.90
N PHE A 112 16.16 -14.34 -3.23
CA PHE A 112 17.16 -13.46 -2.67
C PHE A 112 16.93 -11.98 -3.04
N ARG A 113 16.69 -11.66 -4.32
CA ARG A 113 16.56 -10.25 -4.78
C ARG A 113 15.26 -9.60 -4.34
N TYR A 114 14.19 -10.37 -4.15
CA TYR A 114 12.96 -9.84 -3.56
C TYR A 114 13.21 -9.53 -2.08
N HIS A 115 13.74 -10.50 -1.33
CA HIS A 115 14.02 -10.36 0.08
C HIS A 115 14.92 -9.15 0.38
N GLU A 116 16.06 -9.04 -0.30
CA GLU A 116 17.01 -7.92 -0.16
C GLU A 116 16.33 -6.56 -0.37
N ARG A 117 15.49 -6.44 -1.41
CA ARG A 117 14.74 -5.19 -1.68
C ARG A 117 13.73 -4.86 -0.60
N VAL A 118 12.98 -5.85 -0.12
CA VAL A 118 12.00 -5.63 0.97
C VAL A 118 12.72 -5.29 2.27
N CYS A 119 13.87 -5.90 2.57
CA CYS A 119 14.72 -5.53 3.70
C CYS A 119 15.19 -4.08 3.61
N GLU A 120 15.65 -3.64 2.43
CA GLU A 120 16.05 -2.25 2.21
C GLU A 120 14.88 -1.28 2.41
N HIS A 121 13.70 -1.56 1.84
CA HIS A 121 12.52 -0.71 2.02
C HIS A 121 12.07 -0.64 3.48
N ALA A 122 11.99 -1.78 4.15
CA ALA A 122 11.59 -1.86 5.55
C ALA A 122 12.58 -1.14 6.48
N ALA A 123 13.88 -1.31 6.22
CA ALA A 123 14.94 -0.59 6.93
C ALA A 123 14.88 0.92 6.67
N ALA A 124 14.62 1.34 5.43
CA ALA A 124 14.49 2.75 5.07
C ALA A 124 13.26 3.40 5.75
N MET A 125 12.12 2.72 5.77
CA MET A 125 10.92 3.21 6.47
C MET A 125 11.21 3.42 7.96
N SER A 126 11.82 2.42 8.61
CA SER A 126 12.17 2.53 10.03
C SER A 126 13.20 3.64 10.30
N GLU A 127 14.29 3.67 9.54
CA GLU A 127 15.35 4.65 9.72
C GLU A 127 14.84 6.08 9.48
N LEU A 128 14.13 6.33 8.38
CA LEU A 128 13.74 7.69 8.01
C LEU A 128 12.64 8.21 8.95
N SER A 129 11.58 7.43 9.16
CA SER A 129 10.39 7.85 9.92
C SER A 129 10.54 7.76 11.43
N PHE A 130 11.49 6.97 11.94
CA PHE A 130 11.65 6.72 13.36
C PHE A 130 13.12 6.84 13.80
N HIS A 131 13.89 7.77 13.22
CA HIS A 131 15.31 7.96 13.54
C HIS A 131 15.60 8.35 15.00
N ASP A 132 14.62 8.89 15.71
CA ASP A 132 14.72 9.25 17.13
C ASP A 132 14.56 8.03 18.07
N HIS A 133 14.13 6.88 17.55
CA HIS A 133 13.97 5.66 18.35
C HIS A 133 15.29 4.94 18.53
N ASP A 134 15.41 4.18 19.62
CA ASP A 134 16.56 3.31 19.82
C ASP A 134 16.62 2.20 18.75
N PHE A 135 17.81 1.62 18.58
CA PHE A 135 18.06 0.66 17.52
C PHE A 135 17.16 -0.59 17.60
N GLU A 136 16.90 -1.11 18.80
CA GLU A 136 16.12 -2.33 18.96
C GLU A 136 14.66 -2.08 18.58
N THR A 137 14.11 -0.93 18.99
CA THR A 137 12.79 -0.48 18.56
C THR A 137 12.73 -0.30 17.05
N GLN A 138 13.76 0.30 16.43
CA GLN A 138 13.83 0.42 14.96
C GLN A 138 13.85 -0.95 14.28
N VAL A 139 14.60 -1.92 14.79
CA VAL A 139 14.60 -3.30 14.25
C VAL A 139 13.19 -3.89 14.28
N GLN A 140 12.42 -3.68 15.35
CA GLN A 140 11.04 -4.17 15.42
C GLN A 140 10.11 -3.47 14.42
N ILE A 141 10.22 -2.15 14.27
CA ILE A 141 9.44 -1.40 13.26
C ILE A 141 9.82 -1.83 11.84
N ALA A 142 11.09 -2.10 11.59
CA ALA A 142 11.56 -2.62 10.31
C ALA A 142 10.99 -4.03 10.05
N LYS A 143 11.01 -4.93 11.05
CA LYS A 143 10.38 -6.27 10.91
C LYS A 143 8.89 -6.15 10.62
N PHE A 144 8.21 -5.28 11.35
CA PHE A 144 6.80 -4.98 11.13
C PHE A 144 6.54 -4.56 9.68
N THR A 145 7.26 -3.54 9.21
CA THR A 145 7.13 -3.01 7.85
C THR A 145 7.41 -4.09 6.80
N TRP A 146 8.41 -4.94 7.04
CA TRP A 146 8.76 -6.06 6.15
C TRP A 146 7.57 -7.03 6.00
N PHE A 147 6.89 -7.39 7.10
CA PHE A 147 5.71 -8.25 7.03
C PHE A 147 4.57 -7.60 6.24
N MET A 148 4.35 -6.29 6.42
CA MET A 148 3.29 -5.58 5.71
C MET A 148 3.55 -5.57 4.21
N ILE A 149 4.78 -5.26 3.78
CA ILE A 149 5.16 -5.30 2.35
C ILE A 149 5.04 -6.71 1.79
N TYR A 150 5.49 -7.73 2.53
CA TYR A 150 5.39 -9.12 2.09
C TYR A 150 3.93 -9.54 1.85
N ILE A 151 3.05 -9.21 2.79
CA ILE A 151 1.63 -9.57 2.70
C ILE A 151 0.94 -8.81 1.58
N ASP A 152 1.18 -7.50 1.46
CA ASP A 152 0.66 -6.66 0.39
C ASP A 152 1.04 -7.21 -1.00
N ASP A 153 2.34 -7.40 -1.25
CA ASP A 153 2.87 -7.84 -2.54
C ASP A 153 2.43 -9.27 -2.94
N LEU A 154 2.22 -10.15 -1.96
CA LEU A 154 2.03 -11.59 -2.19
C LEU A 154 0.65 -12.10 -1.78
N SER A 155 -0.26 -11.24 -1.34
CA SER A 155 -1.62 -11.56 -0.89
C SER A 155 -2.35 -12.51 -1.85
N SER A 156 -2.35 -12.18 -3.14
CA SER A 156 -2.97 -12.97 -4.22
C SER A 156 -2.43 -14.40 -4.35
N ARG A 157 -1.24 -14.70 -3.82
CA ARG A 157 -0.61 -16.02 -3.84
C ARG A 157 -0.95 -16.87 -2.62
N MET A 158 -1.51 -16.26 -1.57
CA MET A 158 -1.80 -16.91 -0.30
C MET A 158 -3.21 -16.59 0.26
N PRO A 159 -4.28 -16.59 -0.57
CA PRO A 159 -5.62 -16.14 -0.14
C PRO A 159 -6.14 -16.90 1.07
N SER A 160 -6.15 -18.23 1.03
CA SER A 160 -6.63 -19.05 2.15
C SER A 160 -5.78 -18.90 3.41
N ALA A 161 -4.49 -18.57 3.28
CA ALA A 161 -3.63 -18.36 4.44
C ALA A 161 -3.96 -17.06 5.16
N LEU A 162 -4.35 -16.00 4.42
CA LEU A 162 -4.82 -14.74 4.99
C LEU A 162 -6.21 -14.90 5.63
N GLU A 163 -7.14 -15.56 4.93
CA GLU A 163 -8.51 -15.80 5.44
C GLU A 163 -8.51 -16.58 6.77
N ASP A 164 -7.69 -17.63 6.89
CA ASP A 164 -7.64 -18.47 8.09
C ASP A 164 -6.73 -17.90 9.19
N PHE A 165 -5.95 -16.85 8.93
CA PHE A 165 -4.85 -16.40 9.81
C PHE A 165 -5.31 -16.17 11.25
N GLN A 166 -6.35 -15.36 11.44
CA GLN A 166 -6.87 -15.04 12.77
C GLN A 166 -7.47 -16.26 13.47
N SER A 167 -8.20 -17.10 12.73
CA SER A 167 -8.79 -18.32 13.28
C SER A 167 -7.72 -19.25 13.86
N LYS A 168 -6.61 -19.41 13.12
CA LYS A 168 -5.45 -20.20 13.55
C LYS A 168 -4.73 -19.56 14.72
N LEU A 169 -4.49 -18.25 14.66
CA LEU A 169 -3.86 -17.50 15.75
C LEU A 169 -4.61 -17.71 17.07
N PHE A 170 -5.93 -17.55 17.08
CA PHE A 170 -6.74 -17.70 18.30
C PHE A 170 -6.90 -19.15 18.76
N SER A 171 -6.87 -20.10 17.82
CA SER A 171 -6.92 -21.55 18.14
C SER A 171 -5.54 -22.11 18.51
N ARG A 172 -4.49 -21.28 18.49
CA ARG A 172 -3.08 -21.66 18.71
C ARG A 172 -2.59 -22.73 17.72
N GLU A 173 -3.11 -22.67 16.51
CA GLU A 173 -2.64 -23.47 15.38
C GLU A 173 -1.60 -22.67 14.57
N LEU A 174 -0.63 -23.36 13.97
CA LEU A 174 0.36 -22.71 13.12
C LEU A 174 -0.28 -22.36 11.76
N PRO A 175 -0.19 -21.09 11.30
CA PRO A 175 -0.50 -20.75 9.92
C PRO A 175 0.26 -21.65 8.94
N ASN A 176 -0.35 -21.98 7.80
CA ASN A 176 0.32 -22.85 6.81
C ASN A 176 1.50 -22.13 6.13
N ASP A 177 1.45 -20.80 6.08
CA ASP A 177 2.50 -19.97 5.52
C ASP A 177 3.58 -19.68 6.58
N PRO A 178 4.87 -19.98 6.31
CA PRO A 178 5.95 -19.74 7.27
C PRO A 178 6.12 -18.27 7.68
N VAL A 179 5.87 -17.33 6.77
CA VAL A 179 5.96 -15.90 7.09
C VAL A 179 4.83 -15.48 8.02
N LEU A 180 3.62 -16.00 7.80
CA LEU A 180 2.52 -15.76 8.72
C LEU A 180 2.76 -16.40 10.10
N GLN A 181 3.47 -17.54 10.19
CA GLN A 181 3.91 -18.07 11.49
C GLN A 181 4.85 -17.09 12.21
N LEU A 182 5.85 -16.56 11.51
CA LEU A 182 6.77 -15.55 12.08
C LEU A 182 6.05 -14.27 12.48
N LEU A 183 5.00 -13.88 11.74
CA LEU A 183 4.16 -12.76 12.11
C LEU A 183 3.49 -12.99 13.47
N THR A 184 3.04 -14.21 13.79
CA THR A 184 2.45 -14.49 15.12
C THR A 184 3.44 -14.29 16.27
N GLU A 185 4.71 -14.67 16.06
CA GLU A 185 5.78 -14.46 17.03
C GLU A 185 6.10 -12.97 17.16
N HIS A 186 6.21 -12.27 16.03
CA HIS A 186 6.45 -10.84 16.00
C HIS A 186 5.35 -10.04 16.72
N LEU A 187 4.08 -10.38 16.49
CA LEU A 187 2.93 -9.77 17.19
C LEU A 187 3.02 -9.97 18.70
N SER A 188 3.50 -11.13 19.15
CA SER A 188 3.72 -11.40 20.57
C SER A 188 4.87 -10.57 21.13
N ASP A 189 5.95 -10.40 20.36
CA ASP A 189 7.10 -9.58 20.74
C ASP A 189 6.76 -8.08 20.86
N MET A 190 5.72 -7.58 20.19
CA MET A 190 5.30 -6.17 20.32
C MET A 190 5.03 -5.76 21.78
N TYR A 191 4.52 -6.67 22.60
CA TYR A 191 4.25 -6.43 24.02
C TYR A 191 5.52 -6.27 24.88
N ARG A 192 6.70 -6.56 24.34
CA ARG A 192 7.99 -6.31 24.99
C ARG A 192 8.50 -4.89 24.75
N PHE A 193 8.03 -4.25 23.68
CA PHE A 193 8.48 -2.94 23.23
C PHE A 193 7.46 -1.85 23.54
N TRP A 194 6.17 -2.15 23.48
CA TRP A 194 5.09 -1.20 23.76
C TRP A 194 4.30 -1.59 24.99
N ASP A 195 3.79 -0.58 25.71
CA ASP A 195 2.82 -0.79 26.79
C ASP A 195 1.58 -1.51 26.24
N PRO A 196 0.83 -2.24 27.09
CA PRO A 196 -0.25 -3.11 26.64
C PRO A 196 -1.30 -2.44 25.73
N LEU A 197 -1.66 -1.18 25.99
CA LEU A 197 -2.67 -0.47 25.20
C LEU A 197 -2.15 -0.11 23.79
N PRO A 198 -1.03 0.61 23.60
CA PRO A 198 -0.43 0.77 22.27
C PRO A 198 -0.12 -0.56 21.57
N ALA A 199 0.38 -1.57 22.30
CA ALA A 199 0.63 -2.89 21.73
C ALA A 199 -0.65 -3.52 21.17
N ASN A 200 -1.76 -3.48 21.92
CA ASN A 200 -3.07 -3.96 21.44
C ASN A 200 -3.53 -3.23 20.16
N CYS A 201 -3.33 -1.92 20.09
CA CYS A 201 -3.69 -1.15 18.90
C CYS A 201 -2.83 -1.53 17.69
N ILE A 202 -1.53 -1.73 17.89
CA ILE A 202 -0.61 -2.16 16.83
C ILE A 202 -0.97 -3.56 16.34
N THR A 203 -1.14 -4.51 17.26
CA THR A 203 -1.49 -5.89 16.90
C THR A 203 -2.87 -5.95 16.25
N GLY A 204 -3.85 -5.24 16.80
CA GLY A 204 -5.20 -5.15 16.23
C GLY A 204 -5.21 -4.60 14.80
N ALA A 205 -4.47 -3.51 14.55
CA ALA A 205 -4.32 -2.95 13.21
C ALA A 205 -3.68 -3.94 12.23
N THR A 206 -2.77 -4.80 12.71
CA THR A 206 -2.15 -5.84 11.89
C THR A 206 -3.12 -6.93 11.48
N LEU A 207 -3.99 -7.35 12.41
CA LEU A 207 -5.04 -8.33 12.13
C LEU A 207 -6.05 -7.77 11.11
N GLU A 208 -6.45 -6.51 11.29
CA GLU A 208 -7.30 -5.79 10.35
C GLU A 208 -6.65 -5.66 8.96
N PHE A 209 -5.33 -5.43 8.91
CA PHE A 209 -4.58 -5.40 7.65
C PHE A 209 -4.58 -6.75 6.93
N VAL A 210 -4.30 -7.86 7.62
CA VAL A 210 -4.39 -9.20 7.03
C VAL A 210 -5.79 -9.48 6.48
N THR A 211 -6.83 -9.11 7.24
CA THR A 211 -8.22 -9.20 6.79
C THR A 211 -8.47 -8.32 5.58
N GLY A 212 -7.95 -7.10 5.58
CA GLY A 212 -8.05 -6.14 4.48
C GLY A 212 -7.47 -6.69 3.17
N CYS A 213 -6.24 -7.21 3.21
CA CYS A 213 -5.61 -7.83 2.05
C CYS A 213 -6.40 -9.05 1.53
N ALA A 214 -7.00 -9.83 2.43
CA ALA A 214 -7.89 -10.93 2.03
C ALA A 214 -9.16 -10.42 1.33
N LEU A 215 -9.73 -9.30 1.80
CA LEU A 215 -10.89 -8.65 1.16
C LEU A 215 -10.54 -8.10 -0.23
N GLU A 216 -9.38 -7.47 -0.41
CA GLU A 216 -8.94 -6.89 -1.69
C GLU A 216 -8.81 -7.93 -2.81
N ILE A 217 -8.34 -9.14 -2.47
CA ILE A 217 -8.20 -10.24 -3.44
C ILE A 217 -9.45 -11.11 -3.57
N ASN A 218 -10.49 -10.85 -2.76
CA ASN A 218 -11.71 -11.63 -2.80
C ASN A 218 -12.52 -11.30 -4.06
N ALA A 219 -12.85 -12.34 -4.83
CA ALA A 219 -13.51 -12.17 -6.12
C ALA A 219 -14.94 -11.60 -6.04
N GLU A 220 -15.64 -11.74 -4.91
CA GLU A 220 -16.95 -11.12 -4.73
C GLU A 220 -16.82 -9.63 -4.45
N ILE A 221 -15.82 -9.25 -3.63
CA ILE A 221 -15.52 -7.86 -3.31
C ILE A 221 -15.02 -7.10 -4.54
N GLN A 222 -14.14 -7.70 -5.35
CA GLN A 222 -13.66 -7.10 -6.60
C GLN A 222 -14.76 -6.89 -7.66
N ARG A 223 -15.90 -7.58 -7.54
CA ARG A 223 -17.05 -7.43 -8.44
C ARG A 223 -18.08 -6.43 -7.95
N ILE A 224 -17.86 -5.78 -6.81
CA ILE A 224 -18.75 -4.73 -6.33
C ILE A 224 -18.77 -3.62 -7.37
N GLU A 225 -19.92 -3.41 -7.99
CA GLU A 225 -20.16 -2.24 -8.83
C GLU A 225 -20.28 -1.02 -7.91
N PRO A 226 -19.41 0.00 -8.07
CA PRO A 226 -19.48 1.19 -7.24
C PRO A 226 -20.84 1.87 -7.37
N SER A 227 -21.60 1.90 -6.28
CA SER A 227 -22.78 2.74 -6.15
C SER A 227 -22.35 4.12 -5.67
N SER A 228 -22.97 5.17 -6.18
CA SER A 228 -22.72 6.54 -5.74
C SER A 228 -23.27 6.86 -4.34
N SER A 229 -24.09 5.97 -3.77
CA SER A 229 -24.73 6.19 -2.45
C SER A 229 -23.83 5.86 -1.25
N PRO A 230 -23.07 4.75 -1.19
CA PRO A 230 -22.15 4.46 -0.08
C PRO A 230 -20.78 5.13 -0.30
N SER A 231 -20.70 6.44 -0.08
CA SER A 231 -19.49 7.22 -0.34
C SER A 231 -18.27 6.86 0.53
N SER A 232 -18.49 6.21 1.68
CA SER A 232 -17.46 5.85 2.65
C SER A 232 -16.81 4.49 2.42
N TRP A 233 -17.37 3.64 1.56
CA TRP A 233 -16.85 2.29 1.31
C TRP A 233 -15.37 2.28 0.86
N PRO A 234 -14.93 3.13 -0.09
CA PRO A 234 -13.53 3.14 -0.51
C PRO A 234 -12.57 3.37 0.65
N TYR A 235 -12.90 4.33 1.54
CA TYR A 235 -12.06 4.63 2.70
C TYR A 235 -12.15 3.53 3.77
N TYR A 236 -13.30 2.86 3.93
CA TYR A 236 -13.43 1.74 4.84
C TYR A 236 -12.46 0.60 4.49
N LEU A 237 -12.37 0.23 3.22
CA LEU A 237 -11.41 -0.78 2.77
C LEU A 237 -9.97 -0.27 2.94
N ARG A 238 -9.70 0.97 2.51
CA ARG A 238 -8.37 1.59 2.60
C ARG A 238 -7.84 1.69 4.03
N ALA A 239 -8.69 2.00 5.00
CA ALA A 239 -8.30 2.11 6.40
C ALA A 239 -7.87 0.74 6.99
N LYS A 240 -8.37 -0.38 6.45
CA LYS A 240 -7.90 -1.72 6.82
C LYS A 240 -6.54 -2.01 6.19
N THR A 241 -6.40 -1.77 4.89
CA THR A 241 -5.20 -2.13 4.11
C THR A 241 -4.04 -1.13 4.29
N GLY A 242 -4.29 -0.01 4.97
CA GLY A 242 -3.26 0.98 5.28
C GLY A 242 -2.38 0.72 6.48
N VAL A 243 -2.87 -0.07 7.43
CA VAL A 243 -2.22 -0.35 8.73
C VAL A 243 -1.76 0.91 9.50
N ALA A 244 -2.27 2.09 9.15
CA ALA A 244 -1.87 3.36 9.71
C ALA A 244 -1.96 3.48 11.24
N PRO A 245 -2.96 2.87 11.93
CA PRO A 245 -2.98 2.90 13.38
C PRO A 245 -1.72 2.31 14.02
N ALA A 246 -1.13 1.26 13.44
CA ALA A 246 0.11 0.68 13.97
C ALA A 246 1.24 1.72 13.95
N TYR A 247 1.49 2.36 12.81
CA TYR A 247 2.50 3.40 12.70
C TYR A 247 2.18 4.59 13.61
N ALA A 248 0.92 5.01 13.72
CA ALA A 248 0.50 6.11 14.60
C ALA A 248 0.91 5.87 16.07
N PHE A 249 0.71 4.66 16.60
CA PHE A 249 1.14 4.31 17.96
C PHE A 249 2.66 4.12 18.07
N MET A 250 3.33 3.69 17.00
CA MET A 250 4.80 3.59 16.97
C MET A 250 5.48 4.95 17.04
N ILE A 251 4.90 6.02 16.46
CA ILE A 251 5.45 7.40 16.50
C ILE A 251 5.72 7.83 17.94
N PHE A 252 4.79 7.53 18.84
CA PHE A 252 4.78 8.06 20.20
C PHE A 252 5.41 7.14 21.24
N LYS A 253 6.15 6.11 20.80
CA LYS A 253 6.85 5.14 21.67
C LYS A 253 7.78 5.80 22.69
N THR A 254 8.46 6.88 22.32
CA THR A 254 9.45 7.57 23.16
C THR A 254 8.85 8.65 24.06
N ILE A 255 7.54 8.93 23.93
CA ILE A 255 6.87 9.93 24.74
C ILE A 255 6.64 9.38 26.15
N SER A 256 7.29 10.02 27.12
CA SER A 256 7.02 9.72 28.53
C SER A 256 5.63 10.20 28.94
N GLY A 257 4.94 9.40 29.76
CA GLY A 257 3.67 9.79 30.38
C GLY A 257 2.45 9.12 29.74
N SER A 258 1.30 9.78 29.88
CA SER A 258 0.00 9.20 29.51
C SER A 258 -0.26 9.25 28.00
N MET A 259 -0.87 8.18 27.47
CA MET A 259 -1.43 8.11 26.10
C MET A 259 -2.37 9.28 25.78
N SER A 260 -3.00 9.89 26.79
CA SER A 260 -3.83 11.09 26.63
C SER A 260 -3.12 12.28 25.97
N ARG A 261 -1.78 12.30 25.96
CA ARG A 261 -0.98 13.36 25.32
C ARG A 261 -1.10 13.36 23.79
N TYR A 262 -1.43 12.21 23.19
CA TYR A 262 -1.51 12.07 21.72
C TYR A 262 -2.77 11.36 21.24
N MET A 263 -3.56 10.74 22.12
CA MET A 263 -4.71 9.94 21.70
C MET A 263 -5.70 10.71 20.82
N GLN A 264 -5.93 11.99 21.10
CA GLN A 264 -6.87 12.83 20.34
C GLN A 264 -6.49 13.04 18.87
N VAL A 265 -5.21 12.84 18.52
CA VAL A 265 -4.72 13.05 17.15
C VAL A 265 -4.55 11.75 16.35
N ILE A 266 -4.72 10.57 16.98
CA ILE A 266 -4.46 9.27 16.34
C ILE A 266 -5.29 9.10 15.06
N ALA A 267 -6.57 9.49 15.07
CA ALA A 267 -7.43 9.34 13.89
C ALA A 267 -6.95 10.22 12.72
N ASP A 268 -6.54 11.47 12.98
CA ASP A 268 -6.02 12.36 11.94
C ASP A 268 -4.63 11.93 11.46
N ILE A 269 -3.80 11.34 12.33
CA ILE A 269 -2.54 10.71 11.90
C ILE A 269 -2.80 9.54 10.98
N CYS A 270 -3.79 8.70 11.29
CA CYS A 270 -4.14 7.57 10.42
C CYS A 270 -4.57 8.05 9.03
N LEU A 271 -5.48 9.04 9.00
CA LEU A 271 -5.93 9.67 7.76
C LEU A 271 -4.76 10.27 6.97
N PHE A 272 -3.84 10.98 7.64
CA PHE A 272 -2.64 11.50 6.98
C PHE A 272 -1.79 10.38 6.37
N ILE A 273 -1.48 9.33 7.11
CA ILE A 273 -0.61 8.24 6.67
C ILE A 273 -1.21 7.53 5.44
N ASP A 274 -2.50 7.23 5.50
CA ASP A 274 -3.22 6.53 4.45
C ASP A 274 -3.25 7.37 3.17
N LEU A 275 -3.78 8.59 3.27
CA LEU A 275 -3.96 9.45 2.10
C LEU A 275 -2.64 9.94 1.50
N THR A 276 -1.61 10.17 2.33
CA THR A 276 -0.28 10.53 1.83
C THR A 276 0.34 9.39 1.03
N ASN A 277 0.15 8.14 1.48
CA ASN A 277 0.59 6.99 0.69
C ASN A 277 -0.14 6.95 -0.65
N ASP A 278 -1.47 7.06 -0.68
CA ASP A 278 -2.26 7.04 -1.93
C ASP A 278 -1.82 8.15 -2.91
N VAL A 279 -1.49 9.34 -2.40
CA VAL A 279 -0.99 10.46 -3.23
C VAL A 279 0.40 10.16 -3.79
N LEU A 280 1.31 9.68 -2.95
CA LEU A 280 2.72 9.45 -3.34
C LEU A 280 2.91 8.12 -4.08
N SER A 281 1.97 7.19 -3.98
CA SER A 281 1.96 5.93 -4.73
C SER A 281 1.19 6.04 -6.04
N PHE A 282 0.31 7.04 -6.21
CA PHE A 282 -0.50 7.19 -7.42
C PHE A 282 0.28 7.03 -8.72
N TYR A 283 1.44 7.69 -8.83
CA TYR A 283 2.26 7.59 -10.04
C TYR A 283 2.71 6.17 -10.37
N LYS A 284 3.20 5.39 -9.39
CA LYS A 284 3.60 3.99 -9.63
C LYS A 284 2.41 3.11 -10.00
N GLU A 285 1.23 3.41 -9.45
CA GLU A 285 0.01 2.63 -9.64
C GLU A 285 -0.57 2.85 -11.03
N GLU A 286 -0.61 4.11 -11.48
CA GLU A 286 -1.01 4.43 -12.84
C GLU A 286 -0.07 3.81 -13.88
N LEU A 287 1.26 3.88 -13.67
CA LEU A 287 2.24 3.22 -14.54
C LEU A 287 2.04 1.70 -14.61
N ALA A 288 1.62 1.09 -13.51
CA ALA A 288 1.32 -0.33 -13.44
C ALA A 288 -0.08 -0.70 -13.99
N GLY A 289 -0.92 0.29 -14.32
CA GLY A 289 -2.31 0.10 -14.71
C GLY A 289 -3.20 -0.42 -13.58
N GLU A 290 -2.84 -0.13 -12.33
CA GLU A 290 -3.58 -0.55 -11.14
C GLU A 290 -4.84 0.32 -10.99
N THR A 291 -6.01 -0.29 -11.19
CA THR A 291 -7.32 0.39 -11.04
C THR A 291 -8.08 0.00 -9.78
N VAL A 292 -7.53 -0.93 -8.99
CA VAL A 292 -8.12 -1.41 -7.73
C VAL A 292 -7.34 -0.81 -6.57
N ASN A 293 -7.48 0.51 -6.40
CA ASN A 293 -6.86 1.27 -5.31
C ASN A 293 -7.84 2.33 -4.78
N TYR A 294 -7.48 3.02 -3.71
CA TYR A 294 -8.37 3.99 -3.07
C TYR A 294 -8.76 5.14 -4.01
N ILE A 295 -7.81 5.69 -4.77
CA ILE A 295 -8.06 6.81 -5.69
C ILE A 295 -9.10 6.44 -6.74
N HIS A 296 -8.93 5.30 -7.42
CA HIS A 296 -9.88 4.85 -8.45
C HIS A 296 -11.24 4.49 -7.87
N ASN A 297 -11.26 3.77 -6.74
CA ASN A 297 -12.51 3.42 -6.06
C ASN A 297 -13.28 4.68 -5.65
N ARG A 298 -12.58 5.69 -5.12
CA ARG A 298 -13.17 6.99 -4.78
C ARG A 298 -13.65 7.72 -6.03
N ALA A 299 -12.83 7.79 -7.08
CA ALA A 299 -13.16 8.42 -8.36
C ALA A 299 -14.43 7.84 -8.99
N ALA A 300 -14.57 6.51 -8.98
CA ALA A 300 -15.76 5.81 -9.47
C ALA A 300 -17.01 6.17 -8.66
N VAL A 301 -16.90 6.22 -7.33
CA VAL A 301 -18.02 6.55 -6.43
C VAL A 301 -18.49 8.00 -6.60
N VAL A 302 -17.56 8.95 -6.76
CA VAL A 302 -17.88 10.39 -6.89
C VAL A 302 -18.06 10.86 -8.34
N GLY A 303 -17.83 10.00 -9.32
CA GLY A 303 -17.96 10.30 -10.75
C GLY A 303 -16.94 11.33 -11.25
N LYS A 304 -15.68 11.26 -10.78
CA LYS A 304 -14.57 12.16 -11.19
C LYS A 304 -13.46 11.37 -11.87
N LEU A 305 -12.52 12.09 -12.50
CA LEU A 305 -11.28 11.48 -12.97
C LEU A 305 -10.34 11.19 -11.78
N PRO A 306 -9.56 10.09 -11.82
CA PRO A 306 -8.58 9.78 -10.77
C PRO A 306 -7.63 10.95 -10.45
N ILE A 307 -7.14 11.66 -11.49
CA ILE A 307 -6.22 12.79 -11.31
C ILE A 307 -6.81 13.96 -10.50
N ASP A 308 -8.11 14.22 -10.64
CA ASP A 308 -8.80 15.25 -9.86
C ASP A 308 -8.92 14.82 -8.40
N VAL A 309 -9.23 13.53 -8.18
CA VAL A 309 -9.36 12.94 -6.84
C VAL A 309 -8.03 12.93 -6.09
N VAL A 310 -6.90 12.69 -6.75
CA VAL A 310 -5.56 12.77 -6.12
C VAL A 310 -5.31 14.13 -5.49
N SER A 311 -5.70 15.21 -6.16
CA SER A 311 -5.52 16.58 -5.65
C SER A 311 -6.43 16.86 -4.43
N GLU A 312 -7.65 16.32 -4.43
CA GLU A 312 -8.57 16.39 -3.28
C GLU A 312 -8.04 15.59 -2.08
N VAL A 313 -7.54 14.38 -2.34
CA VAL A 313 -6.96 13.50 -1.32
C VAL A 313 -5.69 14.12 -0.72
N ALA A 314 -4.85 14.76 -1.53
CA ALA A 314 -3.71 15.53 -1.04
C ALA A 314 -4.15 16.67 -0.11
N SER A 315 -5.21 17.40 -0.48
CA SER A 315 -5.76 18.48 0.35
C SER A 315 -6.30 17.95 1.69
N GLU A 316 -6.96 16.79 1.69
CA GLU A 316 -7.46 16.14 2.91
C GLU A 316 -6.34 15.65 3.83
N ALA A 317 -5.28 15.08 3.26
CA ALA A 317 -4.08 14.70 3.99
C ALA A 317 -3.44 15.92 4.65
N LEU A 318 -3.27 17.03 3.93
CA LEU A 318 -2.73 18.27 4.47
C LEU A 318 -3.62 18.86 5.59
N ALA A 319 -4.94 18.82 5.42
CA ALA A 319 -5.86 19.26 6.46
C ALA A 319 -5.75 18.39 7.73
N ALA A 320 -5.53 17.07 7.58
CA ALA A 320 -5.27 16.19 8.71
C ALA A 320 -3.94 16.53 9.40
N TYR A 321 -2.87 16.75 8.62
CA TYR A 321 -1.58 17.20 9.12
C TYR A 321 -1.65 18.52 9.91
N ASP A 322 -2.45 19.48 9.44
CA ASP A 322 -2.63 20.76 10.12
C ASP A 322 -3.34 20.58 11.46
N ARG A 323 -4.39 19.75 11.52
CA ARG A 323 -5.09 19.41 12.77
C ARG A 323 -4.16 18.75 13.77
N VAL A 324 -3.38 17.75 13.35
CA VAL A 324 -2.39 17.07 14.21
C VAL A 324 -1.34 18.06 14.70
N THR A 325 -0.79 18.88 13.79
CA THR A 325 0.24 19.88 14.13
C THR A 325 -0.29 20.89 15.14
N ALA A 326 -1.51 21.42 14.95
CA ALA A 326 -2.13 22.36 15.86
C ALA A 326 -2.46 21.73 17.23
N ALA A 327 -2.95 20.49 17.26
CA ALA A 327 -3.31 19.80 18.49
C ALA A 327 -2.09 19.32 19.30
N LEU A 328 -0.95 19.08 18.64
CA LEU A 328 0.32 18.73 19.28
C LEU A 328 1.21 19.93 19.58
N GLN A 329 0.85 21.14 19.12
CA GLN A 329 1.61 22.35 19.43
C GLN A 329 1.71 22.53 20.95
N PRO A 330 2.87 22.99 21.45
CA PRO A 330 3.10 23.07 22.88
C PRO A 330 2.09 24.02 23.52
N THR A 331 1.19 23.48 24.33
CA THR A 331 0.26 24.32 25.10
C THR A 331 0.94 24.76 26.39
N PHE A 332 1.54 23.85 27.19
CA PHE A 332 2.37 24.17 28.36
C PHE A 332 3.33 23.02 28.81
N GLN A 333 3.57 21.98 27.99
CA GLN A 333 4.43 20.80 28.29
C GLN A 333 5.22 20.34 27.05
N SER A 334 6.31 19.59 27.26
CA SER A 334 7.43 19.30 26.34
C SER A 334 7.11 19.10 24.86
N ASP A 335 8.02 19.59 24.01
CA ASP A 335 7.98 19.50 22.54
C ASP A 335 8.21 18.08 21.97
N ASP A 336 8.16 17.03 22.79
CA ASP A 336 8.46 15.65 22.37
C ASP A 336 7.43 15.12 21.37
N ALA A 337 6.14 15.38 21.58
CA ALA A 337 5.07 14.91 20.71
C ALA A 337 5.08 15.54 19.32
N ILE A 338 5.20 16.86 19.26
CA ILE A 338 5.28 17.58 17.98
C ILE A 338 6.57 17.22 17.23
N ARG A 339 7.70 17.04 17.94
CA ARG A 339 8.96 16.59 17.32
C ARG A 339 8.82 15.19 16.75
N ALA A 340 8.26 14.23 17.50
CA ALA A 340 8.03 12.88 17.01
C ALA A 340 7.12 12.88 15.77
N TRP A 341 6.06 13.70 15.78
CA TRP A 341 5.20 13.89 14.62
C TRP A 341 5.93 14.43 13.39
N LYS A 342 6.68 15.54 13.53
CA LYS A 342 7.43 16.13 12.40
C LYS A 342 8.53 15.21 11.87
N THR A 343 9.19 14.48 12.77
CA THR A 343 10.17 13.44 12.45
C THR A 343 9.55 12.38 11.57
N PHE A 344 8.41 11.84 11.99
CA PHE A 344 7.67 10.84 11.22
C PHE A 344 7.21 11.39 9.87
N VAL A 345 6.59 12.57 9.82
CA VAL A 345 6.10 13.17 8.56
C VAL A 345 7.22 13.32 7.53
N ASN A 346 8.33 13.94 7.91
CA ASN A 346 9.46 14.13 6.99
C ASN A 346 10.09 12.79 6.59
N GLY A 347 10.23 11.86 7.54
CA GLY A 347 10.75 10.54 7.25
C GLY A 347 9.86 9.71 6.33
N TYR A 348 8.55 9.77 6.52
CA TYR A 348 7.57 9.03 5.74
C TYR A 348 7.52 9.52 4.30
N VAL A 349 7.53 10.84 4.12
CA VAL A 349 7.64 11.45 2.78
C VAL A 349 9.00 11.13 2.16
N ALA A 350 10.10 11.23 2.90
CA ALA A 350 11.43 10.88 2.40
C ALA A 350 11.52 9.41 1.96
N PHE A 351 10.87 8.50 2.69
CA PHE A 351 10.77 7.10 2.29
C PHE A 351 10.13 6.98 0.91
N HIS A 352 8.96 7.58 0.69
CA HIS A 352 8.29 7.54 -0.62
C HIS A 352 9.16 8.17 -1.73
N MET A 353 9.76 9.33 -1.47
CA MET A 353 10.55 10.07 -2.46
C MET A 353 11.87 9.38 -2.85
N THR A 354 12.43 8.54 -1.98
CA THR A 354 13.78 7.98 -2.17
C THR A 354 13.80 6.51 -2.57
N GLN A 355 12.76 5.75 -2.24
CA GLN A 355 12.68 4.33 -2.55
C GLN A 355 12.24 4.10 -4.00
N ASP A 356 12.96 3.22 -4.69
CA ASP A 356 12.67 2.89 -6.10
C ASP A 356 11.28 2.27 -6.29
N ARG A 357 10.67 1.72 -5.22
CA ARG A 357 9.30 1.18 -5.23
C ARG A 357 8.27 2.18 -5.77
N TYR A 358 8.43 3.48 -5.52
CA TYR A 358 7.44 4.51 -5.85
C TYR A 358 7.68 5.20 -7.20
N GLN A 359 8.83 4.97 -7.84
CA GLN A 359 9.18 5.54 -9.16
C GLN A 359 9.15 7.09 -9.22
N LEU A 360 9.08 7.79 -8.08
CA LEU A 360 8.97 9.25 -8.03
C LEU A 360 10.22 9.99 -8.55
N LYS A 361 11.37 9.31 -8.63
CA LYS A 361 12.59 9.86 -9.26
C LYS A 361 12.40 10.20 -10.74
N GLU A 362 11.41 9.63 -11.41
CA GLU A 362 11.11 9.93 -12.80
C GLU A 362 10.36 11.27 -12.96
N LEU A 363 9.84 11.82 -11.86
CA LEU A 363 9.09 13.08 -11.82
C LEU A 363 9.97 14.31 -11.56
N PHE A 364 11.18 14.14 -10.99
CA PHE A 364 12.03 15.23 -10.49
C PHE A 364 13.46 15.20 -11.01
#